data_AF-F9S036-F1
#
_entry.id   AF-F9S036-F1
#
_cell.length_a   1.000
_cell.length_b   1.000
_cell.length_c   1.000
_cell.angle_alpha   90.00
_cell.angle_beta   90.00
_cell.angle_gamma   90.00
#
_symmetry.space_group_name_H-M   'P 1'
#
loop_
_entity.id
_entity.type
_entity.pdbx_description
1 polymer ?
#
loop_
_entity_poly.entity_id
_entity_poly.type
_entity_poly.pdbx_seq_one_letter_code
_entity_poly.pdbx_strand_id
1 'polypeptide(L)'
;MYKIIIKMELIEKYLSIFLFLLMLSVIAIQILSRYFFSFAIPWTEELSRWLYIYIVFIGASEAISRRDHIAIDMLPNRLGDRAGLLLDIFIHGVFAVIAVIAVIAVIAVIAVIAVI
;
A
#
# COMPACT_ATOMS: atom_id res chain seq x y z
N MET A 1 -19.57 22.84 -3.73
CA MET A 1 -18.50 22.14 -2.97
C MET A 1 -18.63 20.62 -3.08
N TYR A 2 -19.75 20.02 -2.68
CA TYR A 2 -19.99 18.55 -2.78
C TYR A 2 -19.74 17.92 -4.17
N LYS A 3 -20.17 18.58 -5.26
CA LYS A 3 -19.96 18.09 -6.64
C LYS A 3 -18.48 18.03 -7.06
N ILE A 4 -17.61 18.83 -6.45
CA ILE A 4 -16.17 18.86 -6.76
C ILE A 4 -15.49 17.67 -6.09
N ILE A 5 -15.82 17.41 -4.83
CA ILE A 5 -15.30 16.26 -4.05
C ILE A 5 -15.62 14.95 -4.76
N ILE A 6 -16.88 14.75 -5.17
CA ILE A 6 -17.29 13.53 -5.90
C ILE A 6 -16.56 13.38 -7.25
N LYS A 7 -16.35 14.49 -7.97
CA LYS A 7 -15.58 14.44 -9.22
C LYS A 7 -14.14 14.00 -8.98
N MET A 8 -13.51 14.47 -7.91
CA MET A 8 -12.14 14.09 -7.55
C MET A 8 -12.06 12.60 -7.17
N GLU A 9 -13.00 12.11 -6.37
CA GLU A 9 -13.08 10.67 -6.02
C GLU A 9 -13.27 9.77 -7.26
N LEU A 10 -14.11 10.19 -8.21
CA LEU A 10 -14.27 9.46 -9.48
C LEU A 10 -12.98 9.43 -10.29
N ILE A 11 -12.27 10.57 -10.37
CA ILE A 11 -10.99 10.65 -11.08
C ILE A 11 -9.95 9.75 -10.43
N GLU A 12 -9.81 9.80 -9.10
CA GLU A 12 -8.90 8.95 -8.33
C GLU A 12 -9.20 7.46 -8.57
N LYS A 13 -10.48 7.08 -8.54
CA LYS A 13 -10.91 5.71 -8.79
C LYS A 13 -10.55 5.22 -10.19
N TYR A 14 -10.89 6.00 -11.23
CA TYR A 14 -10.57 5.62 -12.61
C TYR A 14 -9.06 5.59 -12.88
N LEU A 15 -8.32 6.53 -12.29
CA LEU A 15 -6.87 6.57 -12.37
C LEU A 15 -6.24 5.34 -11.70
N SER A 16 -6.73 4.95 -10.52
CA SER A 16 -6.27 3.74 -9.81
C SER A 16 -6.51 2.47 -10.63
N ILE A 17 -7.71 2.31 -11.21
CA ILE A 17 -8.03 1.17 -12.09
C ILE A 17 -7.10 1.13 -13.31
N PHE A 18 -6.88 2.28 -13.95
CA PHE A 18 -6.00 2.38 -15.11
C PHE A 18 -4.55 1.98 -14.76
N LEU A 19 -3.99 2.54 -13.69
CA LEU A 19 -2.63 2.23 -13.24
C LEU A 19 -2.49 0.75 -12.86
N PHE A 20 -3.50 0.18 -12.23
CA PHE A 20 -3.52 -1.24 -11.87
C PHE A 20 -3.50 -2.14 -13.10
N LEU A 21 -4.35 -1.87 -14.10
CA LEU A 21 -4.36 -2.62 -15.36
C LEU A 21 -3.06 -2.47 -16.14
N LEU A 22 -2.45 -1.28 -16.12
CA LEU A 22 -1.15 -1.04 -16.74
C LEU A 22 -0.06 -1.87 -16.03
N MET A 23 -0.02 -1.85 -14.70
CA MET A 23 0.93 -2.63 -13.91
C MET A 23 0.77 -4.13 -14.18
N LEU A 24 -0.47 -4.63 -14.20
CA LEU A 24 -0.77 -6.02 -14.49
C LEU A 24 -0.30 -6.42 -15.89
N SER A 25 -0.47 -5.54 -16.88
CA SER A 25 0.01 -5.76 -18.25
C SER A 25 1.54 -5.82 -18.32
N VAL A 26 2.23 -4.91 -17.61
CA VAL A 26 3.70 -4.88 -17.55
C VAL A 26 4.24 -6.17 -16.92
N ILE A 27 3.66 -6.61 -15.81
CA ILE A 27 4.04 -7.86 -15.15
C ILE A 27 3.75 -9.07 -16.04
N ALA A 28 2.61 -9.07 -16.75
CA ALA A 28 2.29 -10.13 -17.71
C ALA A 28 3.35 -10.19 -18.82
N ILE A 29 3.76 -9.05 -19.39
CA ILE A 29 4.84 -8.99 -20.39
C ILE A 29 6.17 -9.49 -19.80
N GLN A 30 6.51 -9.11 -18.57
CA GLN A 30 7.71 -9.58 -17.88
C GLN A 30 7.72 -11.11 -17.71
N ILE A 31 6.58 -11.68 -17.31
CA ILE A 31 6.42 -13.13 -17.19
C ILE A 31 6.52 -13.79 -18.57
N LEU A 32 5.74 -13.32 -19.55
CA LEU A 32 5.73 -13.89 -20.90
C LEU A 32 7.11 -13.83 -21.57
N SER A 33 7.83 -12.70 -21.46
CA SER A 33 9.20 -12.56 -21.97
C SER A 33 10.14 -13.60 -21.37
N ARG A 34 10.09 -13.79 -20.05
CA ARG A 34 10.94 -14.76 -19.36
C ARG A 34 10.64 -16.21 -19.74
N TYR A 35 9.35 -16.57 -19.88
CA TYR A 35 8.96 -17.96 -20.17
C TYR A 35 9.03 -18.32 -21.65
N PHE A 36 8.62 -17.42 -22.56
CA PHE A 36 8.58 -17.72 -24.01
C PHE A 36 9.85 -17.31 -24.73
N PHE A 37 10.51 -16.24 -24.29
CA PHE A 37 11.68 -15.69 -24.97
C PHE A 37 13.00 -15.90 -24.21
N SER A 38 12.94 -16.50 -23.01
CA SER A 38 14.11 -16.83 -22.17
C SER A 38 15.01 -15.64 -21.80
N PHE A 39 14.54 -14.40 -22.00
CA PHE A 39 15.22 -13.18 -21.55
C PHE A 39 14.28 -12.34 -20.68
N ALA A 40 14.84 -11.68 -19.67
CA ALA A 40 14.10 -10.73 -18.83
C ALA A 40 14.28 -9.31 -19.37
N ILE A 41 13.17 -8.56 -19.47
CA ILE A 41 13.19 -7.16 -19.88
C ILE A 41 13.43 -6.29 -18.62
N PRO A 42 14.61 -5.67 -18.42
CA PRO A 42 14.98 -5.09 -17.13
C PRO A 42 14.05 -3.94 -16.69
N TRP A 43 13.64 -3.09 -17.62
CA TRP A 43 12.81 -1.91 -17.30
C TRP A 43 11.40 -2.27 -16.80
N THR A 44 10.91 -3.49 -17.07
CA THR A 44 9.57 -3.91 -16.62
C THR A 44 9.48 -4.02 -15.10
N GLU A 45 10.59 -4.38 -14.44
CA GLU A 45 10.66 -4.46 -12.99
C GLU A 45 10.60 -3.07 -12.33
N GLU A 46 11.39 -2.12 -12.85
CA GLU A 46 11.39 -0.75 -12.34
C GLU A 46 10.04 -0.06 -12.57
N LEU A 47 9.47 -0.23 -13.78
CA LEU A 47 8.18 0.37 -14.11
C LEU A 47 7.04 -0.19 -13.24
N SER A 48 6.98 -1.52 -13.06
CA SER A 48 5.95 -2.13 -12.19
C SER A 48 6.07 -1.65 -10.75
N ARG A 49 7.29 -1.45 -10.24
CA ARG A 49 7.54 -0.87 -8.91
C ARG A 49 7.05 0.57 -8.80
N TRP A 50 7.32 1.41 -9.80
CA TRP A 50 6.83 2.79 -9.82
C TRP A 50 5.30 2.84 -9.87
N LEU A 51 4.69 2.04 -10.75
CA LEU A 51 3.22 1.94 -10.85
C LEU A 51 2.59 1.48 -9.53
N TYR A 52 3.19 0.50 -8.87
CA TYR A 52 2.75 0.03 -7.55
C TYR A 52 2.76 1.15 -6.51
N ILE A 53 3.84 1.94 -6.44
CA ILE A 53 3.94 3.08 -5.52
C ILE A 53 2.79 4.07 -5.75
N TYR A 54 2.51 4.44 -7.01
CA TYR A 54 1.40 5.36 -7.32
C TYR A 54 0.03 4.80 -6.92
N ILE A 55 -0.23 3.51 -7.15
CA ILE A 55 -1.49 2.87 -6.77
C ILE A 55 -1.67 2.87 -5.25
N VAL A 56 -0.61 2.59 -4.48
CA VAL A 56 -0.67 2.59 -3.01
C VAL A 56 -1.02 3.97 -2.46
N PHE A 57 -0.40 5.03 -2.99
CA PHE A 57 -0.71 6.40 -2.56
C PHE A 57 -2.16 6.81 -2.88
N ILE A 58 -2.65 6.49 -4.08
CA ILE A 58 -4.04 6.78 -4.46
C ILE A 58 -5.02 5.95 -3.64
N GLY A 59 -4.73 4.66 -3.43
CA GLY A 59 -5.55 3.77 -2.61
C GLY A 59 -5.61 4.21 -1.14
N ALA A 60 -4.51 4.73 -0.59
CA ALA A 60 -4.48 5.30 0.76
C ALA A 60 -5.35 6.56 0.85
N SER A 61 -5.31 7.45 -0.14
CA SER A 61 -6.20 8.61 -0.23
C SER A 61 -7.68 8.20 -0.20
N GLU A 62 -8.05 7.20 -1.01
CA GLU A 62 -9.42 6.70 -1.08
C GLU A 62 -9.87 6.06 0.24
N ALA A 63 -9.00 5.29 0.91
CA ALA A 63 -9.28 4.68 2.22
C ALA A 63 -9.49 5.75 3.32
N ILE A 64 -8.71 6.84 3.29
CA ILE A 64 -8.86 7.96 4.22
C ILE A 64 -10.17 8.72 3.94
N SER A 65 -10.55 8.95 2.67
CA SER A 65 -11.80 9.65 2.33
C SER A 65 -13.04 8.89 2.85
N ARG A 66 -13.00 7.55 2.77
CA ARG A 66 -14.07 6.67 3.30
C ARG A 66 -14.11 6.61 4.83
N ARG A 67 -13.14 7.22 5.51
CA ARG A 67 -12.97 7.23 6.96
C ARG A 67 -12.98 5.83 7.59
N ASP A 68 -12.43 4.82 6.92
CA ASP A 68 -12.35 3.47 7.47
C ASP A 68 -11.39 3.34 8.68
N HIS A 69 -10.65 4.40 9.01
CA HIS A 69 -9.92 4.52 10.28
C HIS A 69 -10.84 4.73 11.51
N ILE A 70 -12.13 5.03 11.32
CA ILE A 70 -13.10 5.26 12.41
C ILE A 70 -13.31 4.03 13.30
N ALA A 71 -13.10 2.81 12.78
CA ALA A 71 -13.35 1.60 13.56
C ALA A 71 -12.42 1.49 14.78
N ILE A 72 -11.16 1.93 14.66
CA ILE A 72 -10.21 1.95 15.77
C ILE A 72 -10.52 3.10 16.73
N ASP A 73 -10.95 4.27 16.24
CA ASP A 73 -11.24 5.41 17.10
C ASP A 73 -12.54 5.25 17.94
N MET A 74 -13.51 4.45 17.47
CA MET A 74 -14.78 4.26 18.19
C MET A 74 -14.67 3.36 19.41
N LEU A 75 -13.76 2.40 19.41
CA LEU A 75 -13.64 1.40 20.49
C LEU A 75 -13.05 1.98 21.80
N PRO A 76 -11.95 2.77 21.79
CA PRO A 76 -11.41 3.42 22.98
C PRO A 76 -12.40 4.42 23.58
N ASN A 77 -13.12 5.17 22.74
CA ASN A 77 -14.07 6.20 23.19
C ASN A 77 -15.33 5.66 23.89
N ARG A 78 -15.61 4.36 23.76
CA ARG A 78 -16.72 3.68 24.46
C ARG A 78 -16.26 2.90 25.69
N LEU A 79 -14.95 2.73 25.87
CA LEU A 79 -14.35 2.07 27.02
C LEU A 79 -13.99 3.12 28.07
N GLY A 80 -14.20 2.84 29.35
CA GLY A 80 -13.81 3.78 30.41
C GLY A 80 -12.31 4.09 30.39
N ASP A 81 -11.90 5.25 30.94
CA ASP A 81 -10.56 5.85 30.80
C ASP A 81 -9.38 4.86 30.93
N ARG A 82 -9.48 3.88 31.86
CA ARG A 82 -8.43 2.87 32.08
C ARG A 82 -8.35 1.79 30.99
N ALA A 83 -9.50 1.36 30.47
CA ALA A 83 -9.56 0.35 29.42
C ALA A 83 -9.21 0.94 28.04
N GLY A 84 -9.57 2.21 27.80
CA GLY A 84 -9.12 2.98 26.64
C GLY A 84 -7.60 3.14 26.61
N LEU A 85 -6.98 3.51 27.75
CA LEU A 85 -5.52 3.65 27.85
C LEU A 85 -4.78 2.33 27.59
N LEU A 86 -5.26 1.21 28.13
CA LEU A 86 -4.66 -0.11 27.90
C LEU A 86 -4.75 -0.54 26.44
N LEU A 87 -5.89 -0.28 25.79
CA LEU A 87 -6.09 -0.56 24.37
C LEU A 87 -5.15 0.29 23.51
N ASP A 88 -4.98 1.57 23.85
CA ASP A 88 -4.15 2.49 23.09
C ASP A 88 -2.65 2.13 23.19
N ILE A 89 -2.18 1.78 24.39
CA ILE A 89 -0.82 1.24 24.61
C ILE A 89 -0.62 -0.05 23.81
N PHE A 90 -1.61 -0.93 23.78
CA PHE A 90 -1.55 -2.18 23.02
C PHE A 90 -1.46 -1.92 21.51
N ILE A 91 -2.29 -1.03 20.96
CA ILE A 91 -2.28 -0.66 19.53
C ILE A 91 -0.91 -0.08 19.15
N HIS A 92 -0.40 0.88 19.92
CA HIS A 92 0.92 1.47 19.69
C HIS A 92 2.04 0.43 19.80
N GLY A 93 1.94 -0.50 20.75
CA GLY A 93 2.88 -1.61 20.90
C GLY A 93 2.90 -2.53 19.68
N VAL A 94 1.73 -2.93 19.17
CA VAL A 94 1.60 -3.74 17.95
C VAL A 94 2.17 -2.99 16.74
N PHE A 95 1.86 -1.70 16.60
CA PHE A 95 2.42 -0.86 15.54
C PHE A 95 3.95 -0.78 15.62
N ALA A 96 4.51 -0.61 16.81
CA ALA A 96 5.96 -0.59 17.01
C ALA A 96 6.62 -1.92 16.62
N VAL A 97 6.01 -3.06 16.97
CA VAL A 97 6.50 -4.39 16.58
C VAL A 97 6.47 -4.57 15.06
N ILE A 98 5.36 -4.22 14.42
CA ILE A 98 5.23 -4.30 12.95
C ILE A 98 6.28 -3.40 12.28
N ALA A 99 6.49 -2.19 12.79
CA ALA A 99 7.50 -1.28 12.26
C ALA A 99 8.92 -1.84 12.38
N VAL A 100 9.28 -2.44 13.53
CA VAL A 100 10.58 -3.09 13.72
C VAL A 100 10.76 -4.25 12.74
N ILE A 101 9.75 -5.10 12.57
CA ILE A 101 9.79 -6.22 11.61
C ILE A 101 9.99 -5.69 10.18
N ALA A 102 9.28 -4.63 9.79
CA ALA A 102 9.42 -4.02 8.47
C ALA A 102 10.84 -3.49 8.24
N VAL A 103 11.45 -2.83 9.24
CA VAL A 103 12.83 -2.35 9.14
C VAL A 103 13.82 -3.51 8.96
N ILE A 104 13.69 -4.58 9.77
CA ILE A 104 14.54 -5.77 9.65
C ILE A 104 14.40 -6.40 8.27
N ALA A 105 13.17 -6.53 7.77
CA ALA A 105 12.89 -7.09 6.44
C ALA A 105 13.53 -6.25 5.32
N VAL A 106 13.42 -4.93 5.39
CA VAL A 106 14.05 -4.02 4.41
C VAL A 106 15.57 -4.18 4.42
N ILE A 107 16.20 -4.20 5.60
CA ILE A 107 17.66 -4.39 5.73
C ILE A 107 18.08 -5.75 5.13
N ALA A 108 17.34 -6.81 5.43
CA ALA A 108 17.61 -8.14 4.90
C ALA A 108 17.52 -8.18 3.37
N VAL A 109 16.51 -7.55 2.78
CA VAL A 109 16.34 -7.45 1.32
C VAL A 109 17.52 -6.71 0.68
N ILE A 110 17.95 -5.59 1.27
CA ILE A 110 19.11 -4.83 0.77
C ILE A 110 20.39 -5.69 0.82
N ALA A 111 20.61 -6.42 1.92
CA ALA A 111 21.76 -7.30 2.05
C ALA A 111 21.76 -8.43 1.01
N VAL A 112 20.60 -9.01 0.71
CA VAL A 112 20.47 -10.05 -0.34
C VAL A 112 20.77 -9.47 -1.72
N ILE A 113 20.26 -8.29 -2.04
CA ILE A 113 20.53 -7.63 -3.33
C ILE A 113 22.02 -7.29 -3.48
N ALA A 114 22.70 -6.89 -2.41
CA ALA A 114 24.13 -6.55 -2.46
C ALA A 114 25.05 -7.76 -2.72
N VAL A 115 24.56 -8.99 -2.56
CA VAL A 115 25.31 -10.24 -2.74
C VAL A 115 25.03 -10.91 -4.10
N ILE A 116 23.98 -10.48 -4.81
CA ILE A 116 23.59 -10.95 -6.16
C ILE A 116 24.25 -10.07 -7.23
#